data_AF-A0A497MJT3-F1
#
_entry.id   AF-A0A497MJT3-F1
#
_cell.length_a   1.000
_cell.length_b   1.000
_cell.length_c   1.000
_cell.angle_alpha   90.00
_cell.angle_beta   90.00
_cell.angle_gamma   90.00
#
_symmetry.space_group_name_H-M   'P 1'
#
loop_
_entity.id
_entity.type
_entity.pdbx_description
1 polymer ?
#
loop_
_entity_poly.entity_id
_entity_poly.type
_entity_poly.pdbx_seq_one_letter_code
_entity_poly.pdbx_strand_id
1 'polypeptide(L)'
;MFEKLFSENALTYMRILKEYLPGKRLDLITEVKRGVLPQSVKTGMRDEEVKEVLGIPRTVAEKVFTEPIAGDLLGVSIRAGECKKQLLDVVFENSKYVELDYDVYPLLNRSTRLVKAVEAWNLGFTGKGVSVGVLDTGVDWEHPSLRVEKWKSFDPLDYDTNGHGTHIAGIIASKDPEHTGVSPEVKLYAAKVIGVERPKDKTILEGYQWLLEQGCDIINMSFGRPVYTPPERNPFKKVLADGRERGVVNVAAAGNEGPYLYTINNPGYLEECLTVGATETVIDPITFDVSLKLADFSSRGPTRDGRVKPDIIAPGSPIVSCGSKYSGREKFQIQGGTSQATAHVSGAAAILFQSCREEGILPTPERIEYALKASAEPLPNPKQFDQISGGFEPIPLTPLEQGWGFLNIEEALKKLREDPKPLQLMVPNIEAYVSAGPPQFLTPYALAQLSVVLKRYRMSSVGEIAQNCMEAYRRGAGAEALKLANATTLRSNILSELGKIIEAEKKLPQWLRNISVEKNAKSVMAEVEKAVFNQKNRSRLKT
;
A
#
# COMPACT_ATOMS: atom_id res chain seq x y z
N MET A 1 -2.28 -2.31 -37.06
CA MET A 1 -2.73 -0.99 -36.56
C MET A 1 -3.12 -1.11 -35.10
N PHE A 2 -4.05 -2.02 -34.79
CA PHE A 2 -4.49 -2.41 -33.44
C PHE A 2 -3.37 -2.62 -32.40
N GLU A 3 -2.35 -3.45 -32.66
CA GLU A 3 -1.26 -3.72 -31.69
C GLU A 3 -0.35 -2.52 -31.38
N LYS A 4 -0.40 -1.44 -32.17
CA LYS A 4 0.40 -0.22 -31.94
C LYS A 4 -0.28 0.79 -31.01
N LEU A 5 -1.57 0.60 -30.72
CA LEU A 5 -2.38 1.52 -29.91
C LEU A 5 -2.48 1.10 -28.45
N PHE A 6 -2.12 -0.14 -28.13
CA PHE A 6 -2.26 -0.77 -26.81
C PHE A 6 -0.91 -1.15 -26.21
N SER A 7 -0.83 -1.16 -24.88
CA SER A 7 0.26 -1.81 -24.14
C SER A 7 0.22 -3.35 -24.28
N GLU A 8 1.37 -4.01 -24.16
CA GLU A 8 1.50 -5.49 -24.25
C GLU A 8 0.63 -6.21 -23.20
N ASN A 9 0.47 -5.59 -22.03
CA ASN A 9 -0.38 -6.07 -20.94
C ASN A 9 -1.87 -5.97 -21.28
N ALA A 10 -2.31 -4.86 -21.89
CA ALA A 10 -3.69 -4.68 -22.33
C ALA A 10 -4.07 -5.70 -23.43
N LEU A 11 -3.14 -5.98 -24.36
CA LEU A 11 -3.33 -6.99 -25.40
C LEU A 11 -3.48 -8.40 -24.81
N THR A 12 -2.63 -8.74 -23.84
CA THR A 12 -2.63 -10.05 -23.16
C THR A 12 -3.92 -10.24 -22.35
N TYR A 13 -4.34 -9.23 -21.59
CA TYR A 13 -5.54 -9.29 -20.76
C TYR A 13 -6.83 -9.34 -21.59
N MET A 14 -6.91 -8.55 -22.66
CA MET A 14 -8.03 -8.58 -23.60
C MET A 14 -8.17 -9.95 -24.28
N ARG A 15 -7.06 -10.59 -24.68
CA ARG A 15 -7.07 -11.94 -25.25
C ARG A 15 -7.65 -12.95 -24.25
N ILE A 16 -7.22 -12.89 -23.00
CA ILE A 16 -7.70 -13.76 -21.91
C ILE A 16 -9.20 -13.57 -21.68
N LEU A 17 -9.67 -12.34 -21.56
CA LEU A 17 -11.09 -12.06 -21.31
C LEU A 17 -11.98 -12.49 -22.48
N LYS A 18 -11.56 -12.21 -23.72
CA LYS A 18 -12.33 -12.51 -24.93
C LYS A 18 -12.50 -14.01 -25.17
N GLU A 19 -11.41 -14.75 -25.05
CA GLU A 19 -11.39 -16.17 -25.42
C GLU A 19 -12.01 -17.04 -24.33
N TYR A 20 -11.90 -16.63 -23.07
CA TYR A 20 -12.25 -17.49 -21.95
C TYR A 20 -13.38 -16.94 -21.06
N LEU A 21 -13.62 -15.62 -21.04
CA LEU A 21 -14.54 -14.96 -20.10
C LEU A 21 -15.42 -13.89 -20.77
N PRO A 22 -16.19 -14.26 -21.81
CA PRO A 22 -16.92 -13.31 -22.66
C PRO A 22 -17.98 -12.46 -21.93
N GLY A 23 -18.37 -12.83 -20.71
CA GLY A 23 -19.38 -12.10 -19.92
C GLY A 23 -18.84 -10.91 -19.11
N LYS A 24 -17.52 -10.74 -19.00
CA LYS A 24 -16.87 -9.67 -18.22
C LYS A 24 -16.75 -8.37 -19.02
N ARG A 25 -16.58 -7.22 -18.35
CA ARG A 25 -16.36 -5.93 -19.03
C ARG A 25 -14.86 -5.64 -19.15
N LEU A 26 -14.53 -4.86 -20.17
CA LEU A 26 -13.23 -4.31 -20.48
C LEU A 26 -13.42 -2.79 -20.53
N ASP A 27 -12.81 -2.09 -19.57
CA ASP A 27 -12.92 -0.65 -19.41
C ASP A 27 -11.64 0.03 -19.90
N LEU A 28 -11.80 1.07 -20.73
CA LEU A 28 -10.74 1.68 -21.54
C LEU A 28 -10.85 3.21 -21.54
N ILE A 29 -9.71 3.89 -21.65
CA ILE A 29 -9.61 5.34 -21.89
C ILE A 29 -8.98 5.57 -23.28
N THR A 30 -9.50 6.55 -24.03
CA THR A 30 -8.96 6.94 -25.34
C THR A 30 -8.99 8.44 -25.60
N GLU A 31 -7.98 8.96 -26.31
CA GLU A 31 -7.94 10.33 -26.86
C GLU A 31 -8.31 10.28 -28.35
N VAL A 32 -9.23 11.14 -28.82
CA VAL A 32 -9.66 11.20 -30.24
C VAL A 32 -8.69 12.03 -31.09
N LYS A 33 -8.53 11.68 -32.37
CA LYS A 33 -7.71 12.46 -33.32
C LYS A 33 -8.25 13.89 -33.54
N ARG A 34 -7.34 14.87 -33.65
CA ARG A 34 -7.66 16.29 -33.89
C ARG A 34 -8.54 16.49 -35.13
N GLY A 35 -9.60 17.30 -34.98
CA GLY A 35 -10.52 17.67 -36.07
C GLY A 35 -11.77 16.79 -36.20
N VAL A 36 -11.91 15.76 -35.36
CA VAL A 36 -13.10 14.89 -35.30
C VAL A 36 -14.18 15.47 -34.38
N LEU A 37 -13.81 16.28 -33.39
CA LEU A 37 -14.75 16.95 -32.47
C LEU A 37 -15.08 18.38 -32.95
N PRO A 38 -16.36 18.77 -33.09
CA PRO A 38 -16.75 20.16 -33.33
C PRO A 38 -16.29 21.06 -32.17
N GLN A 39 -15.83 22.29 -32.47
CA GLN A 39 -15.29 23.23 -31.47
C GLN A 39 -16.24 23.57 -30.29
N SER A 40 -17.54 23.26 -30.41
CA SER A 40 -18.57 23.65 -29.45
C SER A 40 -18.90 22.62 -28.36
N VAL A 41 -18.10 21.56 -28.17
CA VAL A 41 -18.50 20.46 -27.28
C VAL A 41 -17.48 20.21 -26.17
N LYS A 42 -17.77 20.78 -24.99
CA LYS A 42 -17.07 20.54 -23.72
C LYS A 42 -18.11 20.07 -22.70
N THR A 43 -17.87 18.94 -22.06
CA THR A 43 -18.62 18.38 -20.90
C THR A 43 -20.15 18.46 -21.04
N GLY A 44 -20.78 17.37 -21.51
CA GLY A 44 -22.24 17.29 -21.63
C GLY A 44 -22.78 16.45 -22.80
N MET A 45 -21.91 15.76 -23.56
CA MET A 45 -22.37 14.81 -24.58
C MET A 45 -23.10 13.64 -23.93
N ARG A 46 -24.20 13.23 -24.56
CA ARG A 46 -24.87 11.97 -24.25
C ARG A 46 -24.09 10.81 -24.84
N ASP A 47 -24.23 9.64 -24.24
CA ASP A 47 -23.58 8.39 -24.67
C ASP A 47 -23.76 8.12 -26.18
N GLU A 48 -24.93 8.42 -26.75
CA GLU A 48 -25.19 8.27 -28.19
C GLU A 48 -24.35 9.20 -29.08
N GLU A 49 -24.06 10.41 -28.61
CA GLU A 49 -23.29 11.41 -29.36
C GLU A 49 -21.79 11.07 -29.31
N VAL A 50 -21.31 10.53 -28.17
CA VAL A 50 -19.94 10.01 -28.03
C VAL A 50 -19.73 8.79 -28.92
N LYS A 51 -20.72 7.91 -29.02
CA LYS A 51 -20.72 6.76 -29.95
C LYS A 51 -20.62 7.19 -31.40
N GLU A 52 -21.31 8.25 -31.80
CA GLU A 52 -21.25 8.78 -33.17
C GLU A 52 -19.87 9.36 -33.50
N VAL A 53 -19.25 10.09 -32.57
CA VAL A 53 -17.87 10.61 -32.70
C VAL A 53 -16.84 9.49 -32.83
N LEU A 54 -17.01 8.41 -32.08
CA LEU A 54 -16.16 7.22 -32.18
C LEU A 54 -16.50 6.35 -33.40
N GLY A 55 -17.51 6.72 -34.20
CA GLY A 55 -17.93 5.98 -35.39
C GLY A 55 -18.64 4.66 -35.09
N ILE A 56 -19.08 4.43 -33.86
CA ILE A 56 -19.62 3.16 -33.39
C ILE A 56 -20.93 2.84 -34.13
N PRO A 57 -21.02 1.71 -34.87
CA PRO A 57 -22.21 1.40 -35.66
C PRO A 57 -23.42 1.18 -34.76
N ARG A 58 -24.60 1.68 -35.17
CA ARG A 58 -25.86 1.53 -34.43
C ARG A 58 -26.19 0.07 -34.08
N THR A 59 -25.74 -0.89 -34.87
CA THR A 59 -25.91 -2.33 -34.65
C THR A 59 -25.18 -2.88 -33.42
N VAL A 60 -24.21 -2.15 -32.87
CA VAL A 60 -23.40 -2.55 -31.70
C VAL A 60 -23.39 -1.48 -30.61
N ALA A 61 -24.02 -0.33 -30.85
CA ALA A 61 -24.10 0.81 -29.94
C ALA A 61 -24.68 0.44 -28.56
N GLU A 62 -25.66 -0.45 -28.47
CA GLU A 62 -26.24 -0.90 -27.19
C GLU A 62 -25.27 -1.74 -26.33
N LYS A 63 -24.14 -2.19 -26.92
CA LYS A 63 -23.17 -3.10 -26.29
C LYS A 63 -21.89 -2.41 -25.83
N VAL A 64 -21.76 -1.12 -26.12
CA VAL A 64 -20.66 -0.25 -25.70
C VAL A 64 -21.25 0.83 -24.82
N PHE A 65 -20.63 1.13 -23.69
CA PHE A 65 -20.94 2.32 -22.92
C PHE A 65 -19.81 3.31 -23.12
N THR A 66 -20.15 4.57 -23.34
CA THR A 66 -19.18 5.63 -23.58
C THR A 66 -19.54 6.87 -22.78
N GLU A 67 -18.53 7.61 -22.36
CA GLU A 67 -18.74 8.87 -21.64
C GLU A 67 -17.67 9.90 -21.99
N PRO A 68 -18.04 11.20 -22.04
CA PRO A 68 -17.08 12.26 -22.23
C PRO A 68 -16.33 12.53 -20.92
N ILE A 69 -14.99 12.51 -20.94
CA ILE A 69 -14.15 12.77 -19.76
C ILE A 69 -13.71 14.24 -19.72
N ALA A 70 -12.82 14.65 -20.64
CA ALA A 70 -12.31 16.02 -20.70
C ALA A 70 -11.63 16.33 -22.05
N GLY A 71 -12.02 17.42 -22.71
CA GLY A 71 -11.44 17.79 -24.02
C GLY A 71 -11.66 16.68 -25.06
N ASP A 72 -10.56 16.13 -25.58
CA ASP A 72 -10.58 15.05 -26.58
C ASP A 72 -10.54 13.63 -25.94
N LEU A 73 -10.64 13.51 -24.61
CA LEU A 73 -10.63 12.23 -23.87
C LEU A 73 -12.03 11.65 -23.64
N LEU A 74 -12.17 10.36 -23.91
CA LEU A 74 -13.41 9.59 -23.80
C LEU A 74 -13.18 8.27 -23.03
N GLY A 75 -14.16 7.88 -22.22
CA GLY A 75 -14.23 6.56 -21.56
C GLY A 75 -15.02 5.57 -22.42
N VAL A 76 -14.58 4.31 -22.47
CA VAL A 76 -15.20 3.25 -23.27
C VAL A 76 -15.24 1.93 -22.49
N SER A 77 -16.44 1.38 -22.25
CA SER A 77 -16.64 0.09 -21.60
C SER A 77 -17.31 -0.93 -22.55
N ILE A 78 -16.69 -2.10 -22.72
CA ILE A 78 -17.13 -3.14 -23.67
C ILE A 78 -17.22 -4.49 -22.95
N ARG A 79 -18.28 -5.28 -23.20
CA ARG A 79 -18.29 -6.69 -22.75
C ARG A 79 -17.29 -7.51 -23.58
N ALA A 80 -16.42 -8.26 -22.92
CA ALA A 80 -15.31 -9.01 -23.49
C ALA A 80 -15.72 -9.97 -24.63
N GLY A 81 -16.90 -10.60 -24.55
CA GLY A 81 -17.43 -11.48 -25.59
C GLY A 81 -17.93 -10.76 -26.84
N GLU A 82 -18.17 -9.45 -26.71
CA GLU A 82 -18.61 -8.56 -27.78
C GLU A 82 -17.42 -7.78 -28.37
N CYS A 83 -16.22 -7.97 -27.82
CA CYS A 83 -14.94 -7.39 -28.23
C CYS A 83 -14.44 -8.00 -29.57
N LYS A 84 -15.28 -7.94 -30.60
CA LYS A 84 -14.99 -8.43 -31.95
C LYS A 84 -14.03 -7.48 -32.65
N LYS A 85 -13.17 -8.01 -33.52
CA LYS A 85 -12.16 -7.23 -34.23
C LYS A 85 -12.77 -6.01 -34.93
N GLN A 86 -13.92 -6.19 -35.58
CA GLN A 86 -14.69 -5.12 -36.23
C GLN A 86 -15.15 -4.01 -35.28
N LEU A 87 -15.56 -4.34 -34.04
CA LEU A 87 -15.97 -3.33 -33.06
C LEU A 87 -14.75 -2.52 -32.59
N LEU A 88 -13.64 -3.20 -32.33
CA LEU A 88 -12.40 -2.57 -31.90
C LEU A 88 -11.75 -1.75 -33.01
N ASP A 89 -11.79 -2.23 -34.25
CA ASP A 89 -11.30 -1.50 -35.41
C ASP A 89 -12.05 -0.16 -35.54
N VAL A 90 -13.38 -0.15 -35.34
CA VAL A 90 -14.19 1.07 -35.43
C VAL A 90 -13.98 2.02 -34.25
N VAL A 91 -14.05 1.51 -33.01
CA VAL A 91 -13.86 2.33 -31.80
C VAL A 91 -12.47 3.00 -31.79
N PHE A 92 -11.44 2.33 -32.32
CA PHE A 92 -10.05 2.78 -32.21
C PHE A 92 -9.44 3.36 -33.50
N GLU A 93 -10.15 3.33 -34.62
CA GLU A 93 -9.70 3.99 -35.85
C GLU A 93 -9.66 5.52 -35.68
N ASN A 94 -10.57 6.06 -34.88
CA ASN A 94 -10.62 7.48 -34.54
C ASN A 94 -9.78 7.85 -33.29
N SER A 95 -9.20 6.85 -32.64
CA SER A 95 -8.34 7.01 -31.46
C SER A 95 -6.89 7.30 -31.82
N LYS A 96 -6.26 8.18 -31.04
CA LYS A 96 -4.83 8.45 -31.07
C LYS A 96 -4.05 7.42 -30.24
N TYR A 97 -4.60 6.99 -29.10
CA TYR A 97 -4.13 5.86 -28.30
C TYR A 97 -5.29 5.24 -27.52
N VAL A 98 -5.09 4.04 -26.97
CA VAL A 98 -6.09 3.34 -26.15
C VAL A 98 -5.38 2.67 -24.99
N GLU A 99 -5.83 2.90 -23.76
CA GLU A 99 -5.27 2.27 -22.58
C GLU A 99 -6.38 1.69 -21.68
N LEU A 100 -6.02 0.77 -20.78
CA LEU A 100 -6.93 0.34 -19.72
C LEU A 100 -7.33 1.53 -18.85
N ASP A 101 -8.62 1.61 -18.52
CA ASP A 101 -9.10 2.52 -17.47
C ASP A 101 -8.66 1.96 -16.12
N TYR A 102 -7.72 2.65 -15.47
CA TYR A 102 -7.13 2.25 -14.20
C TYR A 102 -7.77 3.06 -13.07
N ASP A 103 -7.96 2.43 -11.91
CA ASP A 103 -8.46 3.12 -10.70
C ASP A 103 -7.65 4.38 -10.35
N VAL A 104 -8.33 5.48 -9.96
CA VAL A 104 -7.72 6.78 -9.57
C VAL A 104 -7.86 7.04 -8.06
N TYR A 105 -6.92 7.80 -7.49
CA TYR A 105 -6.52 7.76 -6.07
C TYR A 105 -6.38 9.15 -5.39
N PRO A 106 -6.46 9.26 -4.04
CA PRO A 106 -6.58 10.54 -3.33
C PRO A 106 -5.32 11.44 -3.34
N LEU A 107 -5.55 12.75 -3.40
CA LEU A 107 -4.57 13.85 -3.29
C LEU A 107 -4.03 14.00 -1.85
N LEU A 108 -2.84 14.62 -1.67
CA LEU A 108 -2.20 14.87 -0.35
C LEU A 108 -3.13 15.62 0.64
N ASN A 109 -3.97 16.53 0.14
CA ASN A 109 -4.98 17.23 0.96
C ASN A 109 -6.03 16.30 1.61
N ARG A 110 -6.22 15.08 1.09
CA ARG A 110 -7.12 14.09 1.69
C ARG A 110 -6.40 13.29 2.76
N SER A 111 -5.15 12.90 2.57
CA SER A 111 -4.41 12.12 3.57
C SER A 111 -4.05 12.93 4.81
N THR A 112 -3.79 14.23 4.69
CA THR A 112 -3.61 15.13 5.84
C THR A 112 -4.89 15.32 6.65
N ARG A 113 -6.06 15.31 6.02
CA ARG A 113 -7.37 15.31 6.72
C ARG A 113 -7.64 14.01 7.46
N LEU A 114 -7.25 12.86 6.89
CA LEU A 114 -7.45 11.55 7.55
C LEU A 114 -6.74 11.49 8.91
N VAL A 115 -5.55 12.08 9.01
CA VAL A 115 -4.75 12.08 10.25
C VAL A 115 -5.08 13.25 11.19
N LYS A 116 -6.09 14.06 10.87
CA LYS A 116 -6.50 15.24 11.65
C LYS A 116 -5.48 16.39 11.69
N ALA A 117 -4.71 16.57 10.61
CA ALA A 117 -3.74 17.66 10.53
C ALA A 117 -4.41 19.04 10.40
N VAL A 118 -5.54 19.14 9.70
CA VAL A 118 -6.27 20.42 9.53
C VAL A 118 -6.76 20.96 10.86
N GLU A 119 -7.24 20.07 11.74
CA GLU A 119 -7.67 20.40 13.09
C GLU A 119 -6.50 20.95 13.92
N ALA A 120 -5.30 20.37 13.79
CA ALA A 120 -4.10 20.92 14.42
C ALA A 120 -3.68 22.29 13.84
N TRP A 121 -3.76 22.47 12.51
CA TRP A 121 -3.47 23.76 11.88
C TRP A 121 -4.43 24.86 12.34
N ASN A 122 -5.71 24.54 12.52
CA ASN A 122 -6.71 25.47 13.05
C ASN A 122 -6.41 25.89 14.49
N LEU A 123 -5.67 25.07 15.25
CA LEU A 123 -5.16 25.41 16.58
C LEU A 123 -3.83 26.20 16.54
N GLY A 124 -3.28 26.46 15.35
CA GLY A 124 -2.01 27.16 15.15
C GLY A 124 -0.77 26.26 15.12
N PHE A 125 -0.95 24.93 15.18
CA PHE A 125 0.17 23.99 15.16
C PHE A 125 0.44 23.49 13.74
N THR A 126 1.52 23.97 13.13
CA THR A 126 1.96 23.70 11.75
C THR A 126 3.35 23.06 11.69
N GLY A 127 3.93 22.71 12.84
CA GLY A 127 5.31 22.26 13.01
C GLY A 127 6.32 23.41 13.08
N LYS A 128 5.86 24.65 13.26
CA LYS A 128 6.71 25.84 13.29
C LYS A 128 7.78 25.72 14.40
N GLY A 129 9.02 26.02 14.02
CA GLY A 129 10.16 26.00 14.95
C GLY A 129 10.69 24.60 15.26
N VAL A 130 10.12 23.54 14.70
CA VAL A 130 10.57 22.15 14.85
C VAL A 130 11.44 21.75 13.67
N SER A 131 12.51 21.00 13.93
CA SER A 131 13.45 20.54 12.91
C SER A 131 13.20 19.08 12.54
N VAL A 132 12.96 18.79 11.27
CA VAL A 132 12.73 17.42 10.76
C VAL A 132 13.82 17.05 9.75
N GLY A 133 14.55 15.97 10.03
CA GLY A 133 15.56 15.40 9.14
C GLY A 133 15.00 14.28 8.27
N VAL A 134 15.14 14.41 6.95
CA VAL A 134 14.83 13.36 5.97
C VAL A 134 16.13 12.65 5.59
N LEU A 135 16.30 11.41 6.07
CA LEU A 135 17.43 10.55 5.75
C LEU A 135 17.02 9.59 4.63
N ASP A 136 17.34 9.93 3.37
CA ASP A 136 16.74 9.25 2.21
C ASP A 136 17.64 9.34 0.95
N THR A 137 17.02 9.30 -0.23
CA THR A 137 17.59 9.45 -1.58
C THR A 137 17.96 10.88 -1.94
N GLY A 138 17.75 11.83 -1.03
CA GLY A 138 17.92 13.27 -1.24
C GLY A 138 16.59 14.00 -1.28
N VAL A 139 16.63 15.32 -1.41
CA VAL A 139 15.43 16.16 -1.57
C VAL A 139 15.76 17.19 -2.63
N ASP A 140 14.87 17.39 -3.60
CA ASP A 140 14.92 18.52 -4.53
C ASP A 140 14.67 19.82 -3.75
N TRP A 141 15.75 20.43 -3.26
CA TRP A 141 15.70 21.67 -2.47
C TRP A 141 15.25 22.88 -3.30
N GLU A 142 15.15 22.75 -4.63
CA GLU A 142 14.64 23.78 -5.53
C GLU A 142 13.16 23.56 -5.88
N HIS A 143 12.53 22.50 -5.36
CA HIS A 143 11.11 22.27 -5.55
C HIS A 143 10.30 23.43 -4.97
N PRO A 144 9.40 24.09 -5.73
CA PRO A 144 8.77 25.35 -5.32
C PRO A 144 7.87 25.22 -4.09
N SER A 145 7.43 24.01 -3.78
CA SER A 145 6.59 23.72 -2.61
C SER A 145 7.40 23.35 -1.36
N LEU A 146 8.72 23.23 -1.46
CA LEU A 146 9.60 22.83 -0.36
C LEU A 146 10.60 23.94 -0.01
N ARG A 147 11.05 23.94 1.24
CA ARG A 147 12.15 24.78 1.71
C ARG A 147 13.05 23.94 2.62
N VAL A 148 14.21 23.57 2.09
CA VAL A 148 15.23 22.81 2.83
C VAL A 148 16.21 23.79 3.46
N GLU A 149 16.34 23.76 4.79
CA GLU A 149 17.19 24.69 5.54
C GLU A 149 18.67 24.31 5.43
N LYS A 150 18.97 23.00 5.53
CA LYS A 150 20.32 22.47 5.29
C LYS A 150 20.24 21.09 4.66
N TRP A 151 21.19 20.77 3.81
CA TRP A 151 21.31 19.45 3.22
C TRP A 151 22.77 19.01 3.13
N LYS A 152 22.98 17.70 3.07
CA LYS A 152 24.27 17.08 2.80
C LYS A 152 24.09 15.80 2.00
N SER A 153 24.88 15.63 0.94
CA SER A 153 24.98 14.37 0.22
C SER A 153 26.17 13.55 0.70
N PHE A 154 25.94 12.26 0.88
CA PHE A 154 26.96 11.24 1.10
C PHE A 154 27.14 10.34 -0.13
N ASP A 155 26.50 10.73 -1.25
CA ASP A 155 26.68 10.18 -2.59
C ASP A 155 27.37 11.22 -3.49
N PRO A 156 28.19 10.81 -4.48
CA PRO A 156 28.84 11.74 -5.41
C PRO A 156 27.86 12.63 -6.19
N LEU A 157 26.64 12.16 -6.45
CA LEU A 157 25.57 12.98 -7.00
C LEU A 157 24.73 13.51 -5.84
N ASP A 158 24.63 14.83 -5.71
CA ASP A 158 23.93 15.49 -4.62
C ASP A 158 22.42 15.67 -4.86
N TYR A 159 21.98 15.64 -6.12
CA TYR A 159 20.58 15.73 -6.49
C TYR A 159 19.77 14.45 -6.20
N ASP A 160 18.48 14.62 -5.92
CA ASP A 160 17.53 13.51 -5.78
C ASP A 160 17.08 12.97 -7.15
N THR A 161 17.93 12.15 -7.77
CA THR A 161 17.63 11.49 -9.05
C THR A 161 16.61 10.36 -8.94
N ASN A 162 16.28 9.91 -7.72
CA ASN A 162 15.27 8.88 -7.48
C ASN A 162 13.87 9.49 -7.34
N GLY A 163 13.76 10.60 -6.61
CA GLY A 163 12.52 11.30 -6.32
C GLY A 163 11.80 10.82 -5.06
N HIS A 164 12.21 9.71 -4.44
CA HIS A 164 11.57 9.18 -3.24
C HIS A 164 11.69 10.14 -2.05
N GLY A 165 12.88 10.66 -1.77
CA GLY A 165 13.08 11.55 -0.61
C GLY A 165 12.39 12.91 -0.79
N THR A 166 12.29 13.41 -2.01
CA THR A 166 11.45 14.58 -2.34
C THR A 166 9.96 14.31 -2.07
N HIS A 167 9.47 13.10 -2.40
CA HIS A 167 8.09 12.68 -2.10
C HIS A 167 7.82 12.65 -0.59
N ILE A 168 8.76 12.10 0.19
CA ILE A 168 8.68 12.08 1.66
C ILE A 168 8.71 13.49 2.23
N ALA A 169 9.65 14.33 1.78
CA ALA A 169 9.72 15.73 2.18
C ALA A 169 8.41 16.49 1.91
N GLY A 170 7.75 16.22 0.78
CA GLY A 170 6.46 16.82 0.45
C GLY A 170 5.34 16.43 1.42
N ILE A 171 5.26 15.17 1.84
CA ILE A 171 4.24 14.71 2.79
C ILE A 171 4.45 15.39 4.14
N ILE A 172 5.69 15.62 4.54
CA ILE A 172 6.03 16.29 5.80
C ILE A 172 5.74 17.79 5.69
N ALA A 173 6.28 18.48 4.69
CA ALA A 173 6.52 19.92 4.75
C ALA A 173 6.08 20.72 3.50
N SER A 174 5.37 20.11 2.55
CA SER A 174 4.92 20.85 1.37
C SER A 174 4.05 22.05 1.75
N LYS A 175 4.32 23.20 1.14
CA LYS A 175 3.55 24.45 1.27
C LYS A 175 2.59 24.68 0.11
N ASP A 176 2.45 23.72 -0.79
CA ASP A 176 1.51 23.81 -1.90
C ASP A 176 0.06 23.82 -1.37
N PRO A 177 -0.80 24.77 -1.76
CA PRO A 177 -2.16 24.86 -1.22
C PRO A 177 -3.04 23.62 -1.48
N GLU A 178 -2.80 22.91 -2.58
CA GLU A 178 -3.56 21.71 -2.94
C GLU A 178 -2.89 20.43 -2.39
N HIS A 179 -1.59 20.52 -2.08
CA HIS A 179 -0.77 19.44 -1.59
C HIS A 179 0.00 19.86 -0.34
N THR A 180 -0.69 20.38 0.66
CA THR A 180 -0.05 20.80 1.92
C THR A 180 0.42 19.57 2.68
N GLY A 181 1.69 19.55 3.10
CA GLY A 181 2.22 18.51 3.98
C GLY A 181 1.65 18.61 5.39
N VAL A 182 1.82 17.57 6.21
CA VAL A 182 1.27 17.52 7.59
C VAL A 182 1.78 18.68 8.45
N SER A 183 3.01 19.12 8.24
CA SER A 183 3.67 20.18 9.02
C SER A 183 4.44 21.15 8.10
N PRO A 184 3.72 22.05 7.42
CA PRO A 184 4.30 22.88 6.36
C PRO A 184 5.35 23.90 6.86
N GLU A 185 5.43 24.17 8.16
CA GLU A 185 6.35 25.19 8.71
C GLU A 185 7.55 24.63 9.49
N VAL A 186 7.82 23.32 9.36
CA VAL A 186 9.05 22.73 9.93
C VAL A 186 10.30 23.29 9.24
N LYS A 187 11.42 23.27 9.97
CA LYS A 187 12.75 23.39 9.40
C LYS A 187 13.16 22.05 8.84
N LEU A 188 13.12 21.90 7.52
CA LEU A 188 13.42 20.63 6.86
C LEU A 188 14.93 20.50 6.61
N TYR A 189 15.51 19.38 7.02
CA TYR A 189 16.92 19.02 6.78
C TYR A 189 16.96 17.76 5.91
N ALA A 190 17.90 17.67 4.97
CA ALA A 190 17.99 16.53 4.07
C ALA A 190 19.38 15.89 4.08
N ALA A 191 19.45 14.59 4.39
CA ALA A 191 20.66 13.79 4.28
C ALA A 191 20.47 12.74 3.18
N LYS A 192 21.15 12.91 2.05
CA LYS A 192 21.16 11.92 0.98
C LYS A 192 22.15 10.82 1.31
N VAL A 193 21.62 9.65 1.67
CA VAL A 193 22.40 8.44 1.99
C VAL A 193 22.07 7.25 1.08
N ILE A 194 21.06 7.41 0.23
CA ILE A 194 20.68 6.44 -0.79
C ILE A 194 21.00 7.02 -2.16
N GLY A 195 21.95 6.40 -2.84
CA GLY A 195 22.53 6.84 -4.10
C GLY A 195 22.11 5.98 -5.28
N VAL A 196 22.90 6.05 -6.35
CA VAL A 196 22.77 5.18 -7.53
C VAL A 196 23.24 3.76 -7.21
N GLU A 197 24.22 3.62 -6.30
CA GLU A 197 24.63 2.35 -5.74
C GLU A 197 23.77 1.94 -4.54
N ARG A 198 23.73 0.64 -4.22
CA ARG A 198 22.97 0.14 -3.06
C ARG A 198 23.46 0.83 -1.77
N PRO A 199 22.57 1.41 -0.96
CA PRO A 199 22.95 2.09 0.27
C PRO A 199 23.58 1.09 1.25
N LYS A 200 24.66 1.52 1.92
CA LYS A 200 25.35 0.73 2.95
C LYS A 200 25.04 1.31 4.32
N ASP A 201 24.95 0.45 5.33
CA ASP A 201 24.69 0.86 6.72
C ASP A 201 25.63 1.98 7.19
N LYS A 202 26.92 1.92 6.82
CA LYS A 202 27.91 2.96 7.14
C LYS A 202 27.44 4.36 6.69
N THR A 203 27.02 4.50 5.43
CA THR A 203 26.57 5.78 4.85
C THR A 203 25.32 6.28 5.56
N ILE A 204 24.39 5.38 5.89
CA ILE A 204 23.16 5.72 6.63
C ILE A 204 23.52 6.25 8.03
N LEU A 205 24.43 5.59 8.75
CA LEU A 205 24.87 6.01 10.08
C LEU A 205 25.59 7.37 10.05
N GLU A 206 26.42 7.63 9.04
CA GLU A 206 27.08 8.93 8.85
C GLU A 206 26.06 10.05 8.58
N GLY A 207 25.04 9.79 7.75
CA GLY A 207 23.97 10.75 7.51
C GLY A 207 23.08 10.98 8.74
N TYR A 208 22.79 9.94 9.50
CA TYR A 208 22.07 10.07 10.76
C TYR A 208 22.85 10.93 11.75
N GLN A 209 24.16 10.70 11.91
CA GLN A 209 24.99 11.52 12.80
C GLN A 209 25.01 12.98 12.35
N TRP A 210 25.08 13.24 11.05
CA TRP A 210 25.03 14.61 10.56
C TRP A 210 23.70 15.31 10.89
N LEU A 211 22.56 14.62 10.76
CA LEU A 211 21.25 15.16 11.16
C LEU A 211 21.17 15.42 12.67
N LEU A 212 21.72 14.51 13.46
CA LEU A 212 21.89 14.68 14.91
C LEU A 212 22.73 15.93 15.25
N GLU A 213 23.85 16.15 14.57
CA GLU A 213 24.69 17.36 14.73
C GLU A 213 23.94 18.64 14.32
N GLN A 214 23.02 18.57 13.37
CA GLN A 214 22.18 19.70 12.99
C GLN A 214 21.10 20.04 14.02
N GLY A 215 20.89 19.18 15.03
CA GLY A 215 19.88 19.38 16.06
C GLY A 215 18.46 19.12 15.56
N CYS A 216 18.28 18.10 14.71
CA CYS A 216 16.95 17.64 14.31
C CYS A 216 16.17 17.12 15.53
N ASP A 217 14.91 17.50 15.66
CA ASP A 217 14.00 17.01 16.69
C ASP A 217 13.43 15.63 16.30
N ILE A 218 13.25 15.43 14.99
CA ILE A 218 12.69 14.22 14.39
C ILE A 218 13.58 13.79 13.23
N ILE A 219 13.86 12.49 13.13
CA ILE A 219 14.55 11.90 11.97
C ILE A 219 13.62 10.86 11.33
N ASN A 220 13.20 11.16 10.10
CA ASN A 220 12.41 10.27 9.26
C ASN A 220 13.34 9.31 8.49
N MET A 221 13.13 8.01 8.68
CA MET A 221 13.86 6.92 8.03
C MET A 221 12.88 6.06 7.21
N SER A 222 12.55 6.54 6.01
CA SER A 222 11.63 5.90 5.08
C SER A 222 12.33 4.87 4.17
N PHE A 223 13.18 4.05 4.78
CA PHE A 223 13.92 2.98 4.10
C PHE A 223 13.99 1.77 5.01
N GLY A 224 14.32 0.62 4.44
CA GLY A 224 14.65 -0.52 5.26
C GLY A 224 15.41 -1.60 4.55
N ARG A 225 15.98 -2.49 5.35
CA ARG A 225 16.58 -3.73 4.89
C ARG A 225 16.19 -4.89 5.80
N PRO A 226 16.28 -6.14 5.31
CA PRO A 226 16.07 -7.30 6.15
C PRO A 226 16.98 -7.31 7.38
N VAL A 227 16.47 -7.89 8.45
CA VAL A 227 17.19 -8.05 9.71
C VAL A 227 18.11 -9.27 9.62
N TYR A 228 19.40 -9.08 9.86
CA TYR A 228 20.40 -10.17 9.82
C TYR A 228 20.95 -10.51 11.21
N THR A 229 20.85 -9.58 12.16
CA THR A 229 21.45 -9.67 13.50
C THR A 229 20.39 -9.43 14.57
N PRO A 230 20.56 -10.01 15.77
CA PRO A 230 19.73 -9.64 16.92
C PRO A 230 19.96 -8.17 17.33
N PRO A 231 19.05 -7.56 18.12
CA PRO A 231 19.13 -6.15 18.49
C PRO A 231 20.49 -5.74 19.08
N GLU A 232 21.09 -6.56 19.94
CA GLU A 232 22.32 -6.25 20.69
C GLU A 232 23.54 -6.10 19.77
N ARG A 233 23.49 -6.72 18.58
CA ARG A 233 24.55 -6.65 17.57
C ARG A 233 24.16 -5.79 16.37
N ASN A 234 23.02 -5.10 16.43
CA ASN A 234 22.54 -4.28 15.34
C ASN A 234 23.28 -2.93 15.30
N PRO A 235 23.96 -2.58 14.19
CA PRO A 235 24.79 -1.37 14.13
C PRO A 235 23.99 -0.07 14.30
N PHE A 236 22.68 -0.08 14.01
CA PHE A 236 21.83 1.10 14.19
C PHE A 236 21.47 1.36 15.66
N LYS A 237 21.44 0.31 16.51
CA LYS A 237 20.89 0.40 17.88
C LYS A 237 21.55 1.50 18.72
N LYS A 238 22.89 1.49 18.78
CA LYS A 238 23.65 2.46 19.59
C LYS A 238 23.42 3.90 19.13
N VAL A 239 23.40 4.13 17.81
CA VAL A 239 23.27 5.47 17.23
C VAL A 239 21.86 6.01 17.41
N LEU A 240 20.85 5.16 17.26
CA LEU A 240 19.46 5.53 17.52
C LEU A 240 19.22 5.82 19.01
N ALA A 241 19.82 5.04 19.91
CA ALA A 241 19.74 5.28 21.36
C ALA A 241 20.36 6.62 21.74
N ASP A 242 21.55 6.96 21.22
CA ASP A 242 22.19 8.27 21.43
C ASP A 242 21.30 9.43 20.94
N GLY A 243 20.66 9.27 19.77
CA GLY A 243 19.68 10.24 19.29
C GLY A 243 18.51 10.45 20.27
N ARG A 244 17.97 9.37 20.81
CA ARG A 244 16.88 9.45 21.80
C ARG A 244 17.30 10.14 23.09
N GLU A 245 18.48 9.82 23.61
CA GLU A 245 19.03 10.48 24.81
C GLU A 245 19.18 12.00 24.61
N ARG A 246 19.38 12.42 23.36
CA ARG A 246 19.43 13.83 22.95
C ARG A 246 18.05 14.44 22.61
N GLY A 247 16.98 13.69 22.82
CA GLY A 247 15.60 14.15 22.62
C GLY A 247 15.02 13.89 21.23
N VAL A 248 15.69 13.12 20.37
CA VAL A 248 15.25 12.88 18.99
C VAL A 248 14.22 11.76 18.89
N VAL A 249 13.13 12.02 18.18
CA VAL A 249 12.16 10.99 17.79
C VAL A 249 12.59 10.35 16.47
N ASN A 250 12.96 9.07 16.54
CA ASN A 250 13.33 8.26 15.38
C ASN A 250 12.08 7.62 14.77
N VAL A 251 11.65 8.06 13.59
CA VAL A 251 10.46 7.50 12.93
C VAL A 251 10.92 6.63 11.76
N ALA A 252 10.56 5.34 11.78
CA ALA A 252 11.04 4.36 10.81
C ALA A 252 9.90 3.60 10.12
N ALA A 253 10.07 3.35 8.83
CA ALA A 253 9.15 2.50 8.08
C ALA A 253 9.19 1.04 8.60
N ALA A 254 8.02 0.41 8.71
CA ALA A 254 7.92 -1.01 9.07
C ALA A 254 8.51 -1.93 7.98
N GLY A 255 8.36 -1.55 6.71
CA GLY A 255 8.71 -2.36 5.55
C GLY A 255 7.51 -2.67 4.67
N ASN A 256 7.78 -3.09 3.43
CA ASN A 256 6.77 -3.40 2.43
C ASN A 256 6.72 -4.92 2.12
N GLU A 257 7.13 -5.75 3.09
CA GLU A 257 7.27 -7.21 2.97
C GLU A 257 6.09 -7.98 3.59
N GLY A 258 5.01 -7.28 3.93
CA GLY A 258 3.73 -7.90 4.28
C GLY A 258 3.15 -8.78 3.16
N PRO A 259 2.07 -9.53 3.42
CA PRO A 259 1.21 -9.49 4.60
C PRO A 259 1.60 -10.50 5.69
N TYR A 260 2.79 -11.11 5.63
CA TYR A 260 3.21 -12.12 6.61
C TYR A 260 3.80 -11.50 7.88
N LEU A 261 3.72 -12.21 9.01
CA LEU A 261 4.40 -11.86 10.26
C LEU A 261 5.93 -11.95 10.12
N TYR A 262 6.68 -11.33 11.04
CA TYR A 262 8.16 -11.28 11.07
C TYR A 262 8.81 -10.53 9.90
N THR A 263 8.10 -9.57 9.33
CA THR A 263 8.52 -8.84 8.13
C THR A 263 8.99 -7.42 8.43
N ILE A 264 9.06 -7.05 9.72
CA ILE A 264 9.58 -5.74 10.15
C ILE A 264 11.07 -5.62 9.81
N ASN A 265 11.39 -4.60 9.04
CA ASN A 265 12.75 -4.30 8.57
C ASN A 265 13.56 -3.47 9.57
N ASN A 266 14.88 -3.46 9.41
CA ASN A 266 15.73 -2.45 10.02
C ASN A 266 15.57 -1.10 9.31
N PRO A 267 15.57 0.04 10.03
CA PRO A 267 15.78 0.17 11.47
C PRO A 267 14.50 0.00 12.32
N GLY A 268 13.30 -0.03 11.73
CA GLY A 268 12.02 -0.16 12.46
C GLY A 268 11.87 -1.42 13.33
N TYR A 269 12.75 -2.40 13.18
CA TYR A 269 12.91 -3.56 14.05
C TYR A 269 13.35 -3.20 15.48
N LEU A 270 14.06 -2.08 15.64
CA LEU A 270 14.66 -1.65 16.90
C LEU A 270 13.64 -0.95 17.80
N GLU A 271 13.85 -1.06 19.11
CA GLU A 271 12.97 -0.45 20.12
C GLU A 271 13.11 1.07 20.10
N GLU A 272 14.27 1.55 19.70
CA GLU A 272 14.63 2.95 19.62
C GLU A 272 13.85 3.71 18.53
N CYS A 273 13.10 3.01 17.68
CA CYS A 273 12.28 3.57 16.61
C CYS A 273 10.79 3.55 16.95
N LEU A 274 10.10 4.63 16.60
CA LEU A 274 8.66 4.65 16.33
C LEU A 274 8.44 4.09 14.93
N THR A 275 7.97 2.85 14.86
CA THR A 275 7.85 2.05 13.64
C THR A 275 6.45 2.15 13.06
N VAL A 276 6.36 2.51 11.79
CA VAL A 276 5.10 2.90 11.16
C VAL A 276 4.70 1.92 10.06
N GLY A 277 3.54 1.29 10.22
CA GLY A 277 2.89 0.52 9.17
C GLY A 277 1.98 1.39 8.28
N ALA A 278 1.51 0.82 7.17
CA ALA A 278 0.76 1.54 6.15
C ALA A 278 -0.69 1.09 6.09
N THR A 279 -1.59 2.05 5.96
CA THR A 279 -2.94 1.82 5.45
C THR A 279 -3.02 2.10 3.97
N GLU A 280 -3.97 1.45 3.31
CA GLU A 280 -4.39 1.82 1.98
C GLU A 280 -5.83 2.30 1.93
N THR A 281 -6.07 3.31 1.10
CA THR A 281 -7.41 3.78 0.80
C THR A 281 -8.02 2.87 -0.25
N VAL A 282 -9.19 2.30 0.03
CA VAL A 282 -9.94 1.45 -0.88
C VAL A 282 -11.27 2.11 -1.21
N ILE A 283 -11.59 2.13 -2.49
CA ILE A 283 -12.89 2.53 -2.99
C ILE A 283 -13.70 1.26 -3.23
N ASP A 284 -14.85 1.13 -2.60
CA ASP A 284 -15.78 0.06 -2.91
C ASP A 284 -16.30 0.27 -4.34
N PRO A 285 -16.13 -0.70 -5.25
CA PRO A 285 -16.47 -0.52 -6.67
C PRO A 285 -17.98 -0.49 -6.94
N ILE A 286 -18.81 -0.77 -5.93
CA ILE A 286 -20.28 -0.82 -6.04
C ILE A 286 -20.89 0.40 -5.36
N THR A 287 -20.44 0.72 -4.13
CA THR A 287 -21.00 1.84 -3.36
C THR A 287 -20.23 3.14 -3.57
N PHE A 288 -19.03 3.08 -4.15
CA PHE A 288 -18.06 4.18 -4.22
C PHE A 288 -17.64 4.71 -2.84
N ASP A 289 -17.90 3.93 -1.78
CA ASP A 289 -17.49 4.28 -0.43
C ASP A 289 -15.96 4.20 -0.32
N VAL A 290 -15.39 5.27 0.22
CA VAL A 290 -13.96 5.32 0.51
C VAL A 290 -13.74 4.81 1.92
N SER A 291 -13.00 3.73 2.06
CA SER A 291 -12.62 3.15 3.34
C SER A 291 -11.10 3.05 3.48
N LEU A 292 -10.64 2.99 4.73
CA LEU A 292 -9.26 2.66 5.05
C LEU A 292 -9.19 1.19 5.45
N LYS A 293 -8.22 0.48 4.92
CA LYS A 293 -7.81 -0.83 5.44
C LYS A 293 -6.30 -0.86 5.63
N LEU A 294 -5.79 -1.83 6.37
CA LEU A 294 -4.35 -2.09 6.40
C LEU A 294 -3.87 -2.42 4.98
N ALA A 295 -2.76 -1.82 4.55
CA ALA A 295 -2.16 -2.14 3.26
C ALA A 295 -1.60 -3.56 3.31
N ASP A 296 -1.88 -4.37 2.27
CA ASP A 296 -1.42 -5.77 2.24
C ASP A 296 0.12 -5.86 2.32
N PHE A 297 0.83 -4.93 1.69
CA PHE A 297 2.29 -4.86 1.72
C PHE A 297 2.85 -4.42 3.09
N SER A 298 2.06 -3.80 3.98
CA SER A 298 2.59 -3.29 5.25
C SER A 298 3.19 -4.43 6.06
N SER A 299 4.47 -4.33 6.38
CA SER A 299 5.16 -5.31 7.21
C SER A 299 4.53 -5.42 8.59
N ARG A 300 4.57 -6.63 9.13
CA ARG A 300 3.88 -7.04 10.36
C ARG A 300 4.86 -7.69 11.31
N GLY A 301 4.65 -7.46 12.60
CA GLY A 301 5.40 -8.08 13.67
C GLY A 301 5.08 -9.56 13.85
N PRO A 302 5.51 -10.15 14.97
CA PRO A 302 6.40 -9.53 15.94
C PRO A 302 7.81 -9.38 15.36
N THR A 303 8.70 -8.74 16.10
CA THR A 303 10.13 -8.85 15.83
C THR A 303 10.61 -10.29 16.08
N ARG A 304 11.83 -10.66 15.67
CA ARG A 304 12.35 -12.02 15.86
C ARG A 304 12.57 -12.37 17.34
N ASP A 305 12.73 -11.35 18.16
CA ASP A 305 12.80 -11.42 19.62
C ASP A 305 11.43 -11.24 20.31
N GLY A 306 10.32 -11.23 19.56
CA GLY A 306 8.96 -11.30 20.10
C GLY A 306 8.33 -9.97 20.51
N ARG A 307 8.98 -8.83 20.27
CA ARG A 307 8.40 -7.50 20.54
C ARG A 307 7.30 -7.18 19.52
N VAL A 308 6.30 -6.43 19.97
CA VAL A 308 5.21 -5.94 19.11
C VAL A 308 5.73 -4.78 18.25
N LYS A 309 5.55 -4.92 16.93
CA LYS A 309 5.76 -3.91 15.90
C LYS A 309 4.76 -4.18 14.75
N PRO A 310 4.35 -3.19 13.93
CA PRO A 310 4.67 -1.77 14.05
C PRO A 310 4.06 -1.17 15.34
N ASP A 311 4.44 0.06 15.69
CA ASP A 311 3.85 0.74 16.85
C ASP A 311 2.55 1.46 16.48
N ILE A 312 2.44 1.96 15.26
CA ILE A 312 1.28 2.73 14.78
C ILE A 312 1.15 2.56 13.26
N ILE A 313 -0.03 2.85 12.72
CA ILE A 313 -0.27 2.88 11.28
C ILE A 313 -0.77 4.25 10.82
N ALA A 314 -0.46 4.61 9.59
CA ALA A 314 -0.84 5.89 8.98
C ALA A 314 -1.06 5.73 7.46
N PRO A 315 -1.61 6.74 6.75
CA PRO A 315 -1.83 6.68 5.31
C PRO A 315 -0.53 6.38 4.55
N GLY A 316 -0.48 5.23 3.90
CA GLY A 316 0.70 4.76 3.18
C GLY A 316 0.48 4.58 1.68
N SER A 317 -0.74 4.34 1.22
CA SER A 317 -1.01 4.17 -0.21
C SER A 317 -2.46 4.48 -0.56
N PRO A 318 -2.74 4.94 -1.77
CA PRO A 318 -1.87 5.73 -2.63
C PRO A 318 -1.76 7.17 -2.11
N ILE A 319 -0.57 7.78 -2.20
CA ILE A 319 -0.31 9.14 -1.69
C ILE A 319 0.32 10.01 -2.78
N VAL A 320 -0.33 11.12 -3.11
CA VAL A 320 0.24 12.20 -3.94
C VAL A 320 1.20 13.04 -3.10
N SER A 321 2.36 13.41 -3.62
CA SER A 321 3.29 14.35 -2.98
C SER A 321 4.29 14.95 -3.99
N CYS A 322 5.20 15.81 -3.53
CA CYS A 322 6.20 16.48 -4.35
C CYS A 322 7.06 15.48 -5.14
N GLY A 323 7.37 15.82 -6.38
CA GLY A 323 8.23 15.05 -7.27
C GLY A 323 9.53 15.79 -7.54
N SER A 324 10.65 15.07 -7.57
CA SER A 324 11.94 15.67 -7.92
C SER A 324 12.03 15.93 -9.42
N LYS A 325 12.38 17.16 -9.82
CA LYS A 325 12.64 17.46 -11.25
C LYS A 325 13.82 16.67 -11.82
N TYR A 326 14.75 16.24 -10.96
CA TYR A 326 15.92 15.45 -11.32
C TYR A 326 15.60 13.97 -11.57
N SER A 327 14.41 13.52 -11.20
CA SER A 327 13.94 12.14 -11.44
C SER A 327 13.30 11.93 -12.82
N GLY A 328 13.20 13.00 -13.64
CA GLY A 328 12.56 12.95 -14.96
C GLY A 328 11.04 12.82 -14.92
N ARG A 329 10.43 13.15 -13.78
CA ARG A 329 9.01 12.98 -13.50
C ARG A 329 8.34 14.32 -13.16
N GLU A 330 7.01 14.30 -13.09
CA GLU A 330 6.17 15.46 -12.80
C GLU A 330 6.43 16.11 -11.43
N LYS A 331 6.01 17.38 -11.30
CA LYS A 331 6.10 18.19 -10.08
C LYS A 331 5.42 17.53 -8.87
N PHE A 332 4.33 16.80 -9.09
CA PHE A 332 3.67 15.99 -8.06
C PHE A 332 3.48 14.57 -8.58
N GLN A 333 3.64 13.59 -7.70
CA GLN A 333 3.65 12.17 -8.04
C GLN A 333 2.91 11.33 -7.02
N ILE A 334 2.34 10.22 -7.48
CA ILE A 334 1.73 9.20 -6.64
C ILE A 334 2.78 8.15 -6.29
N GLN A 335 2.91 7.85 -5.01
CA GLN A 335 3.69 6.69 -4.53
C GLN A 335 2.92 6.01 -3.39
N GLY A 336 3.30 4.79 -3.05
CA GLY A 336 2.69 4.02 -1.97
C GLY A 336 3.71 3.14 -1.23
N GLY A 337 3.58 3.05 0.08
CA GLY A 337 4.50 2.33 0.95
C GLY A 337 4.40 2.74 2.41
N THR A 338 5.03 1.96 3.30
CA THR A 338 5.23 2.38 4.70
C THR A 338 6.10 3.63 4.81
N SER A 339 6.88 3.94 3.78
CA SER A 339 7.66 5.19 3.64
C SER A 339 6.77 6.43 3.74
N GLN A 340 5.63 6.44 3.05
CA GLN A 340 4.68 7.55 3.05
C GLN A 340 3.94 7.65 4.39
N ALA A 341 3.61 6.51 5.01
CA ALA A 341 3.02 6.48 6.35
C ALA A 341 3.99 7.06 7.41
N THR A 342 5.28 6.71 7.31
CA THR A 342 6.38 7.24 8.16
C THR A 342 6.47 8.76 8.06
N ALA A 343 6.31 9.31 6.86
CA ALA A 343 6.31 10.75 6.62
C ALA A 343 5.11 11.45 7.28
N HIS A 344 3.91 10.85 7.24
CA HIS A 344 2.74 11.38 7.96
C HIS A 344 2.97 11.43 9.47
N VAL A 345 3.51 10.35 10.06
CA VAL A 345 3.83 10.28 11.49
C VAL A 345 4.95 11.26 11.87
N SER A 346 5.93 11.48 11.00
CA SER A 346 6.99 12.47 11.23
C SER A 346 6.45 13.90 11.27
N GLY A 347 5.50 14.24 10.39
CA GLY A 347 4.77 15.51 10.49
C GLY A 347 3.92 15.60 11.76
N ALA A 348 3.16 14.55 12.10
CA ALA A 348 2.39 14.52 13.34
C ALA A 348 3.28 14.78 14.57
N ALA A 349 4.43 14.09 14.68
CA ALA A 349 5.39 14.33 15.74
C ALA A 349 5.85 15.80 15.78
N ALA A 350 6.03 16.45 14.63
CA ALA A 350 6.44 17.86 14.57
C ALA A 350 5.36 18.82 15.10
N ILE A 351 4.09 18.56 14.81
CA ILE A 351 2.96 19.27 15.42
C ILE A 351 2.98 19.14 16.95
N LEU A 352 3.18 17.92 17.45
CA LEU A 352 3.22 17.65 18.88
C LEU A 352 4.41 18.36 19.55
N PHE A 353 5.59 18.37 18.92
CA PHE A 353 6.75 19.10 19.40
C PHE A 353 6.50 20.60 19.52
N GLN A 354 5.83 21.21 18.52
CA GLN A 354 5.47 22.62 18.59
C GLN A 354 4.54 22.90 19.76
N SER A 355 3.46 22.12 19.89
CA SER A 355 2.50 22.24 20.99
C SER A 355 3.17 22.12 22.36
N CYS A 356 4.04 21.11 22.55
CA CYS A 356 4.81 20.98 23.78
C CYS A 356 5.62 22.24 24.11
N ARG A 357 6.36 22.79 23.14
CA ARG A 357 7.20 23.99 23.34
C ARG A 357 6.37 25.22 23.70
N GLU A 358 5.23 25.42 23.04
CA GLU A 358 4.34 26.55 23.31
C GLU A 358 3.61 26.42 24.65
N GLU A 359 3.27 25.19 25.07
CA GLU A 359 2.63 24.92 26.36
C GLU A 359 3.63 24.77 27.53
N GLY A 360 4.94 24.90 27.28
CA GLY A 360 5.99 24.74 28.31
C GLY A 360 6.18 23.29 28.79
N ILE A 361 5.71 22.31 28.00
CA ILE A 361 5.88 20.87 28.24
C ILE A 361 7.19 20.43 27.59
N LEU A 362 8.03 19.68 28.30
CA LEU A 362 9.27 19.13 27.73
C LEU A 362 8.95 18.04 26.67
N PRO A 363 9.30 18.22 25.38
CA PRO A 363 9.00 17.24 24.34
C PRO A 363 10.05 16.13 24.33
N THR A 364 9.93 15.15 25.22
CA THR A 364 10.79 13.95 25.19
C THR A 364 10.29 12.93 24.16
N PRO A 365 11.16 12.09 23.58
CA PRO A 365 10.72 11.04 22.66
C PRO A 365 9.63 10.14 23.24
N GLU A 366 9.76 9.78 24.52
CA GLU A 366 8.78 8.95 25.23
C GLU A 366 7.41 9.62 25.31
N ARG A 367 7.36 10.94 25.53
CA ARG A 367 6.11 11.70 25.62
C ARG A 367 5.44 11.82 24.27
N ILE A 368 6.19 12.15 23.23
CA ILE A 368 5.67 12.29 21.86
C ILE A 368 5.15 10.93 21.36
N GLU A 369 5.93 9.86 21.54
CA GLU A 369 5.50 8.52 21.18
C GLU A 369 4.31 8.04 22.00
N TYR A 370 4.29 8.29 23.31
CA TYR A 370 3.14 7.94 24.15
C TYR A 370 1.89 8.63 23.63
N ALA A 371 1.94 9.92 23.36
CA ALA A 371 0.79 10.68 22.87
C ALA A 371 0.27 10.10 21.54
N LEU A 372 1.17 9.81 20.58
CA LEU A 372 0.80 9.21 19.29
C LEU A 372 0.22 7.80 19.44
N LYS A 373 0.79 6.96 20.30
CA LYS A 373 0.33 5.57 20.51
C LYS A 373 -0.97 5.53 21.31
N ALA A 374 -1.09 6.32 22.37
CA ALA A 374 -2.25 6.34 23.26
C ALA A 374 -3.48 7.00 22.64
N SER A 375 -3.30 7.81 21.60
CA SER A 375 -4.39 8.44 20.85
C SER A 375 -4.80 7.66 19.59
N ALA A 376 -4.05 6.62 19.23
CA ALA A 376 -4.28 5.88 18.01
C ALA A 376 -5.61 5.12 18.06
N GLU A 377 -6.33 5.13 16.94
CA GLU A 377 -7.66 4.51 16.84
C GLU A 377 -7.58 3.17 16.12
N PRO A 378 -8.04 2.06 16.71
CA PRO A 378 -8.06 0.78 16.02
C PRO A 378 -8.83 0.87 14.70
N LEU A 379 -8.24 0.39 13.60
CA LEU A 379 -8.95 0.34 12.33
C LEU A 379 -10.10 -0.67 12.38
N PRO A 380 -11.31 -0.29 11.94
CA PRO A 380 -12.38 -1.25 11.73
C PRO A 380 -12.07 -2.12 10.50
N ASN A 381 -12.17 -3.44 10.65
CA ASN A 381 -12.05 -4.40 9.55
C ASN A 381 -13.43 -4.61 8.90
N PRO A 382 -13.56 -4.94 7.60
CA PRO A 382 -14.77 -5.53 7.06
C PRO A 382 -15.29 -6.68 7.95
N LYS A 383 -16.60 -6.65 8.21
CA LYS A 383 -17.25 -7.61 9.11
C LYS A 383 -17.04 -9.05 8.61
N GLN A 384 -16.57 -9.95 9.47
CA GLN A 384 -16.53 -11.39 9.21
C GLN A 384 -17.60 -12.09 10.04
N PHE A 385 -18.15 -13.18 9.52
CA PHE A 385 -19.15 -13.95 10.26
C PHE A 385 -18.50 -14.64 11.47
N ASP A 386 -18.85 -14.19 12.67
CA ASP A 386 -18.47 -14.78 13.95
C ASP A 386 -19.45 -15.91 14.29
N GLN A 387 -18.90 -17.12 14.38
CA GLN A 387 -19.67 -18.33 14.66
C GLN A 387 -20.16 -18.40 16.11
N ILE A 388 -19.60 -17.61 17.02
CA ILE A 388 -19.95 -17.60 18.45
C ILE A 388 -21.13 -16.66 18.71
N SER A 389 -21.09 -15.45 18.17
CA SER A 389 -22.20 -14.48 18.27
C SER A 389 -23.33 -14.71 17.25
N GLY A 390 -23.08 -15.48 16.18
CA GLY A 390 -24.07 -15.72 15.12
C GLY A 390 -24.29 -14.52 14.19
N GLY A 391 -23.37 -13.53 14.20
CA GLY A 391 -23.45 -12.29 13.44
C GLY A 391 -22.19 -12.00 12.62
N PHE A 392 -22.24 -10.95 11.80
CA PHE A 392 -21.05 -10.42 11.12
C PHE A 392 -20.38 -9.39 12.04
N GLU A 393 -19.27 -9.77 12.67
CA GLU A 393 -18.48 -8.92 13.57
C GLU A 393 -17.16 -8.52 12.90
N PRO A 394 -16.71 -7.26 13.03
CA PRO A 394 -15.38 -6.87 12.58
C PRO A 394 -14.32 -7.65 13.38
N ILE A 395 -13.44 -8.40 12.71
CA ILE A 395 -12.26 -8.96 13.39
C ILE A 395 -11.25 -7.82 13.54
N PRO A 396 -10.98 -7.34 14.76
CA PRO A 396 -10.03 -6.25 14.95
C PRO A 396 -8.64 -6.68 14.44
N LEU A 397 -7.94 -5.78 13.76
CA LEU A 397 -6.55 -6.02 13.38
C LEU A 397 -5.72 -6.27 14.64
N THR A 398 -4.74 -7.16 14.53
CA THR A 398 -3.89 -7.49 15.67
C THR A 398 -2.89 -6.37 15.94
N PRO A 399 -2.35 -6.26 17.16
CA PRO A 399 -1.25 -5.33 17.42
C PRO A 399 0.00 -5.58 16.57
N LEU A 400 0.19 -6.80 16.06
CA LEU A 400 1.28 -7.13 15.16
C LEU A 400 1.08 -6.54 13.75
N GLU A 401 -0.13 -6.07 13.45
CA GLU A 401 -0.54 -5.50 12.18
C GLU A 401 -0.69 -3.99 12.24
N GLN A 402 -1.40 -3.50 13.25
CA GLN A 402 -1.73 -2.08 13.39
C GLN A 402 -0.98 -1.36 14.52
N GLY A 403 -0.21 -2.08 15.33
CA GLY A 403 0.31 -1.54 16.58
C GLY A 403 -0.81 -1.08 17.49
N TRP A 404 -0.75 0.19 17.89
CA TRP A 404 -1.77 0.85 18.70
C TRP A 404 -2.97 1.36 17.89
N GLY A 405 -2.91 1.34 16.57
CA GLY A 405 -3.98 1.78 15.68
C GLY A 405 -3.55 2.88 14.71
N PHE A 406 -4.54 3.52 14.12
CA PHE A 406 -4.41 4.58 13.14
C PHE A 406 -4.13 5.94 13.78
N LEU A 407 -3.19 6.67 13.19
CA LEU A 407 -2.76 7.99 13.62
C LEU A 407 -3.93 8.99 13.71
N ASN A 408 -4.10 9.59 14.90
CA ASN A 408 -4.99 10.73 15.15
C ASN A 408 -4.23 11.85 15.87
N ILE A 409 -3.93 12.94 15.15
CA ILE A 409 -3.15 14.09 15.67
C ILE A 409 -3.94 14.88 16.71
N GLU A 410 -5.24 15.07 16.51
CA GLU A 410 -6.08 15.87 17.41
C GLU A 410 -6.15 15.23 18.81
N GLU A 411 -6.39 13.93 18.86
CA GLU A 411 -6.37 13.19 20.13
C GLU A 411 -4.96 13.11 20.71
N ALA A 412 -3.92 13.02 19.88
CA ALA A 412 -2.53 13.03 20.36
C ALA A 412 -2.17 14.33 21.08
N LEU A 413 -2.61 15.49 20.57
CA LEU A 413 -2.43 16.78 21.24
C LEU A 413 -3.07 16.80 22.64
N LYS A 414 -4.23 16.16 22.82
CA LYS A 414 -4.89 16.04 24.13
C LYS A 414 -4.06 15.17 25.09
N LYS A 415 -3.43 14.11 24.57
CA LYS A 415 -2.58 13.17 25.35
C LYS A 415 -1.25 13.75 25.81
N LEU A 416 -0.75 14.84 25.22
CA LEU A 416 0.52 15.48 25.64
C LEU A 416 0.52 15.97 27.09
N ARG A 417 -0.67 16.29 27.63
CA ARG A 417 -0.84 16.79 29.01
C ARG A 417 -0.87 15.68 30.06
N GLU A 418 -0.97 14.43 29.64
CA GLU A 418 -0.90 13.28 30.53
C GLU A 418 0.58 12.89 30.78
N ASP A 419 0.89 12.38 31.97
CA ASP A 419 2.19 11.75 32.17
C ASP A 419 2.24 10.41 31.41
N PRO A 420 3.34 10.12 30.67
CA PRO A 420 3.48 8.86 29.97
C PRO A 420 3.36 7.67 30.92
N LYS A 421 2.46 6.75 30.59
CA LYS A 421 2.26 5.50 31.33
C LYS A 421 2.65 4.31 30.45
N PRO A 422 3.12 3.20 31.04
CA PRO A 422 3.32 1.97 30.29
C PRO A 422 2.01 1.56 29.62
N LEU A 423 2.01 1.53 28.29
CA LEU A 423 0.85 1.11 27.54
C LEU A 423 0.79 -0.44 27.56
N GLN A 424 -0.28 -1.01 28.08
CA GLN A 424 -0.47 -2.47 28.15
C GLN A 424 -1.20 -2.99 26.91
N LEU A 425 -0.52 -3.87 26.16
CA LEU A 425 -1.08 -4.58 25.03
C LEU A 425 -1.68 -5.90 25.48
N MET A 426 -3.00 -6.06 25.35
CA MET A 426 -3.65 -7.38 25.49
C MET A 426 -3.30 -8.22 24.26
N VAL A 427 -2.32 -9.12 24.38
CA VAL A 427 -1.99 -10.10 23.34
C VAL A 427 -2.32 -11.51 23.85
N PRO A 428 -3.26 -12.24 23.22
CA PRO A 428 -3.46 -13.64 23.54
C PRO A 428 -2.26 -14.47 23.08
N ASN A 429 -1.44 -14.89 24.05
CA ASN A 429 -0.43 -15.96 24.02
C ASN A 429 0.50 -16.02 22.78
N ILE A 430 1.60 -15.26 22.83
CA ILE A 430 2.62 -15.11 21.77
C ILE A 430 3.34 -16.41 21.37
N GLU A 431 3.54 -17.37 22.29
CA GLU A 431 4.36 -18.58 22.04
C GLU A 431 3.74 -19.53 21.00
N ALA A 432 2.42 -19.54 20.86
CA ALA A 432 1.73 -20.37 19.86
C ALA A 432 1.99 -19.86 18.42
N TYR A 433 2.25 -18.56 18.25
CA TYR A 433 2.34 -17.89 16.94
C TYR A 433 3.76 -17.90 16.32
N VAL A 434 4.81 -18.09 17.11
CA VAL A 434 6.23 -18.05 16.66
C VAL A 434 6.65 -19.28 15.83
N SER A 435 5.89 -20.37 15.89
CA SER A 435 6.32 -21.69 15.41
C SER A 435 5.95 -22.05 13.96
N ALA A 436 5.40 -21.13 13.15
CA ALA A 436 4.66 -21.48 11.92
C ALA A 436 5.03 -20.72 10.62
N GLY A 437 6.32 -20.47 10.32
CA GLY A 437 6.79 -19.72 9.12
C GLY A 437 6.16 -20.04 7.73
N PRO A 438 6.38 -19.18 6.69
CA PRO A 438 5.51 -19.07 5.49
C PRO A 438 5.77 -20.01 4.28
N PRO A 439 4.74 -20.58 3.62
CA PRO A 439 4.88 -21.42 2.44
C PRO A 439 5.32 -20.69 1.15
N GLN A 440 6.02 -21.40 0.26
CA GLN A 440 6.39 -20.96 -1.10
C GLN A 440 5.31 -21.36 -2.15
N PHE A 441 5.30 -20.66 -3.29
CA PHE A 441 4.41 -20.78 -4.47
C PHE A 441 3.75 -22.15 -4.73
N LEU A 442 2.48 -22.14 -5.14
CA LEU A 442 1.77 -23.35 -5.56
C LEU A 442 2.29 -23.86 -6.91
N THR A 443 2.41 -25.18 -7.08
CA THR A 443 2.79 -25.74 -8.38
C THR A 443 1.66 -25.59 -9.40
N PRO A 444 1.94 -25.67 -10.72
CA PRO A 444 0.89 -25.74 -11.75
C PRO A 444 -0.12 -26.87 -11.51
N TYR A 445 0.30 -27.96 -10.86
CA TYR A 445 -0.57 -29.05 -10.45
C TYR A 445 -1.53 -28.61 -9.34
N ALA A 446 -1.05 -27.99 -8.26
CA ALA A 446 -1.92 -27.41 -7.22
C ALA A 446 -2.87 -26.33 -7.77
N LEU A 447 -2.40 -25.47 -8.68
CA LEU A 447 -3.26 -24.45 -9.31
C LEU A 447 -4.34 -25.09 -10.18
N ALA A 448 -4.03 -26.18 -10.89
CA ALA A 448 -5.03 -26.95 -11.64
C ALA A 448 -6.06 -27.62 -10.70
N GLN A 449 -5.65 -28.17 -9.56
CA GLN A 449 -6.57 -28.74 -8.57
C GLN A 449 -7.44 -27.66 -7.89
N LEU A 450 -6.85 -26.50 -7.55
CA LEU A 450 -7.56 -25.34 -6.99
C LEU A 450 -8.60 -24.80 -7.96
N SER A 451 -8.29 -24.84 -9.26
CA SER A 451 -9.22 -24.49 -10.32
C SER A 451 -10.53 -25.31 -10.24
N VAL A 452 -10.45 -26.60 -9.93
CA VAL A 452 -11.63 -27.49 -9.81
C VAL A 452 -12.50 -27.11 -8.61
N VAL A 453 -11.88 -26.65 -7.51
CA VAL A 453 -12.58 -26.16 -6.32
C VAL A 453 -13.32 -24.85 -6.63
N LEU A 454 -12.66 -23.94 -7.34
CA LEU A 454 -13.19 -22.63 -7.72
C LEU A 454 -14.40 -22.68 -8.68
N LYS A 455 -14.60 -23.81 -9.38
CA LYS A 455 -15.78 -24.03 -10.23
C LYS A 455 -17.09 -24.04 -9.45
N ARG A 456 -17.04 -24.48 -8.18
CA ARG A 456 -18.22 -24.69 -7.34
C ARG A 456 -18.29 -23.73 -6.16
N TYR A 457 -17.13 -23.30 -5.67
CA TYR A 457 -17.02 -22.41 -4.53
C TYR A 457 -16.22 -21.17 -4.91
N ARG A 458 -16.78 -19.98 -4.69
CA ARG A 458 -16.01 -18.74 -4.81
C ARG A 458 -15.07 -18.65 -3.61
N MET A 459 -13.81 -18.33 -3.87
CA MET A 459 -12.82 -18.15 -2.81
C MET A 459 -12.31 -16.72 -2.82
N SER A 460 -12.54 -16.01 -1.73
CA SER A 460 -12.04 -14.65 -1.50
C SER A 460 -10.52 -14.59 -1.39
N SER A 461 -9.88 -15.72 -1.07
CA SER A 461 -8.43 -15.91 -1.00
C SER A 461 -7.72 -15.93 -2.36
N VAL A 462 -8.46 -15.95 -3.47
CA VAL A 462 -7.94 -15.97 -4.85
C VAL A 462 -8.43 -14.70 -5.55
N GLY A 463 -7.54 -13.83 -6.05
CA GLY A 463 -7.93 -12.58 -6.71
C GLY A 463 -8.69 -12.80 -8.02
N GLU A 464 -9.49 -11.83 -8.48
CA GLU A 464 -10.35 -12.00 -9.67
C GLU A 464 -9.55 -12.35 -10.93
N ILE A 465 -8.38 -11.74 -11.13
CA ILE A 465 -7.48 -12.07 -12.26
C ILE A 465 -6.98 -13.53 -12.15
N ALA A 466 -6.60 -13.97 -10.95
CA ALA A 466 -6.18 -15.35 -10.71
C ALA A 466 -7.34 -16.35 -10.91
N GLN A 467 -8.54 -16.03 -10.43
CA GLN A 467 -9.75 -16.83 -10.65
C GLN A 467 -10.09 -16.92 -12.14
N ASN A 468 -9.98 -15.80 -12.85
CA ASN A 468 -10.22 -15.69 -14.29
C ASN A 468 -9.20 -16.48 -15.10
N CYS A 469 -7.92 -16.42 -14.73
CA CYS A 469 -6.85 -17.21 -15.36
C CYS A 469 -7.02 -18.72 -15.09
N MET A 470 -7.44 -19.10 -13.88
CA MET A 470 -7.74 -20.49 -13.53
C MET A 470 -9.02 -21.01 -14.21
N GLU A 471 -10.03 -20.16 -14.41
CA GLU A 471 -11.23 -20.50 -15.20
C GLU A 471 -10.90 -20.61 -16.69
N ALA A 472 -10.02 -19.75 -17.21
CA ALA A 472 -9.50 -19.85 -18.57
C ALA A 472 -8.71 -21.14 -18.80
N TYR A 473 -7.85 -21.52 -17.86
CA TYR A 473 -7.13 -22.80 -17.91
C TYR A 473 -8.09 -23.99 -17.96
N ARG A 474 -9.18 -23.98 -17.17
CA ARG A 474 -10.23 -25.03 -17.22
C ARG A 474 -10.95 -25.11 -18.56
N ARG A 475 -10.93 -24.03 -19.34
CA ARG A 475 -11.54 -23.91 -20.66
C ARG A 475 -10.56 -24.17 -21.81
N GLY A 476 -9.32 -24.57 -21.51
CA GLY A 476 -8.31 -24.97 -22.51
C GLY A 476 -7.14 -24.00 -22.69
N ALA A 477 -7.03 -22.94 -21.89
CA ALA A 477 -5.88 -22.04 -21.95
C ALA A 477 -4.57 -22.76 -21.57
N GLY A 478 -3.46 -22.40 -22.22
CA GLY A 478 -2.14 -23.00 -21.98
C GLY A 478 -1.53 -22.68 -20.61
N ALA A 479 -0.35 -23.25 -20.33
CA ALA A 479 0.35 -23.13 -19.03
C ALA A 479 0.72 -21.67 -18.64
N GLU A 480 0.69 -20.75 -19.60
CA GLU A 480 0.85 -19.30 -19.42
C GLU A 480 -0.27 -18.67 -18.57
N ALA A 481 -1.51 -19.18 -18.64
CA ALA A 481 -2.59 -18.75 -17.76
C ALA A 481 -2.32 -19.15 -16.30
N LEU A 482 -1.73 -20.33 -16.05
CA LEU A 482 -1.35 -20.75 -14.70
C LEU A 482 -0.13 -19.99 -14.17
N LYS A 483 0.80 -19.56 -15.03
CA LYS A 483 1.92 -18.70 -14.62
C LYS A 483 1.42 -17.32 -14.17
N LEU A 484 0.49 -16.73 -14.93
CA LEU A 484 -0.14 -15.46 -14.58
C LEU A 484 -1.02 -15.58 -13.32
N ALA A 485 -1.73 -16.72 -13.18
CA ALA A 485 -2.44 -17.03 -11.96
C ALA A 485 -1.48 -17.12 -10.77
N ASN A 486 -0.36 -17.85 -10.87
CA ASN A 486 0.59 -18.00 -9.76
C ASN A 486 1.23 -16.65 -9.34
N ALA A 487 1.50 -15.77 -10.30
CA ALA A 487 2.02 -14.42 -10.03
C ALA A 487 0.98 -13.50 -9.35
N THR A 488 -0.31 -13.85 -9.41
CA THR A 488 -1.43 -13.09 -8.84
C THR A 488 -2.19 -13.87 -7.76
N THR A 489 -1.67 -15.03 -7.34
CA THR A 489 -2.24 -15.90 -6.30
C THR A 489 -1.30 -15.92 -5.12
N LEU A 490 -1.67 -15.24 -4.03
CA LEU A 490 -1.72 -15.81 -2.68
C LEU A 490 -2.19 -14.75 -1.67
N ARG A 491 -3.31 -15.04 -1.01
CA ARG A 491 -3.76 -14.43 0.26
C ARG A 491 -3.66 -15.50 1.36
N SER A 492 -3.44 -15.09 2.61
CA SER A 492 -3.08 -15.97 3.74
C SER A 492 -4.17 -16.95 4.23
N ASN A 493 -5.41 -16.85 3.74
CA ASN A 493 -6.57 -17.62 4.22
C ASN A 493 -6.94 -18.86 3.39
N ILE A 494 -6.15 -19.23 2.37
CA ILE A 494 -6.48 -20.32 1.44
C ILE A 494 -6.68 -21.69 2.13
N LEU A 495 -5.87 -22.04 3.13
CA LEU A 495 -6.04 -23.31 3.89
C LEU A 495 -7.35 -23.35 4.69
N SER A 496 -7.72 -22.22 5.29
CA SER A 496 -8.95 -22.11 6.07
C SER A 496 -10.18 -22.20 5.17
N GLU A 497 -10.16 -21.51 4.03
CA GLU A 497 -11.27 -21.53 3.07
C GLU A 497 -11.44 -22.92 2.43
N LEU A 498 -10.34 -23.61 2.09
CA LEU A 498 -10.37 -25.01 1.62
C LEU A 498 -10.90 -25.99 2.69
N GLY A 499 -10.52 -25.80 3.95
CA GLY A 499 -11.03 -26.60 5.07
C GLY A 499 -12.55 -26.44 5.25
N LYS A 500 -13.05 -25.20 5.18
CA LYS A 500 -14.50 -24.90 5.22
C LYS A 500 -15.25 -25.53 4.04
N ILE A 501 -14.67 -25.52 2.84
CA ILE A 501 -15.25 -26.14 1.65
C ILE A 501 -15.35 -27.66 1.80
N ILE A 502 -14.32 -28.32 2.34
CA ILE A 502 -14.35 -29.76 2.62
C ILE A 502 -15.44 -30.10 3.65
N GLU A 503 -15.57 -29.30 4.71
CA GLU A 503 -16.59 -29.52 5.73
C GLU A 503 -18.00 -29.29 5.19
N ALA A 504 -18.18 -28.27 4.35
CA ALA A 504 -19.44 -28.00 3.66
C ALA A 504 -19.85 -29.17 2.75
N GLU A 505 -18.92 -29.73 1.95
CA GLU A 505 -19.19 -30.91 1.12
C GLU A 505 -19.56 -32.14 1.95
N LYS A 506 -18.97 -32.34 3.12
CA LYS A 506 -19.32 -33.45 4.02
C LYS A 506 -20.71 -33.30 4.65
N LYS A 507 -21.17 -32.08 4.90
CA LYS A 507 -22.51 -31.80 5.46
C LYS A 507 -23.63 -31.97 4.44
N LEU A 508 -23.32 -32.01 3.13
CA LEU A 508 -24.32 -32.27 2.08
C LEU A 508 -24.84 -33.72 2.12
N PRO A 509 -26.11 -33.97 1.78
CA PRO A 509 -26.64 -35.32 1.52
C PRO A 509 -25.82 -36.06 0.46
N GLN A 510 -25.69 -37.38 0.58
CA GLN A 510 -24.76 -38.19 -0.24
C GLN A 510 -24.94 -38.02 -1.75
N TRP A 511 -26.14 -37.72 -2.22
CA TRP A 511 -26.46 -37.49 -3.64
C TRP A 511 -26.07 -36.09 -4.16
N LEU A 512 -25.76 -35.14 -3.27
CA LEU A 512 -25.29 -33.78 -3.61
C LEU A 512 -23.77 -33.58 -3.46
N ARG A 513 -23.08 -34.52 -2.78
CA ARG A 513 -21.64 -34.44 -2.52
C ARG A 513 -20.84 -34.52 -3.81
N ASN A 514 -19.89 -33.61 -4.00
CA ASN A 514 -18.91 -33.71 -5.07
C ASN A 514 -17.57 -34.22 -4.53
N ILE A 515 -17.36 -35.53 -4.65
CA ILE A 515 -16.15 -36.22 -4.18
C ILE A 515 -14.88 -35.64 -4.83
N SER A 516 -14.98 -35.12 -6.07
CA SER A 516 -13.85 -34.48 -6.74
C SER A 516 -13.47 -33.16 -6.07
N VAL A 517 -14.42 -32.33 -5.64
CA VAL A 517 -14.11 -31.07 -4.94
C VAL A 517 -13.43 -31.33 -3.61
N GLU A 518 -13.92 -32.30 -2.84
CA GLU A 518 -13.26 -32.71 -1.59
C GLU A 518 -11.84 -33.24 -1.84
N LYS A 519 -11.65 -34.10 -2.85
CA LYS A 519 -10.34 -34.67 -3.20
C LYS A 519 -9.35 -33.59 -3.67
N ASN A 520 -9.78 -32.67 -4.54
CA ASN A 520 -8.95 -31.60 -5.07
C ASN A 520 -8.59 -30.59 -3.97
N ALA A 521 -9.55 -30.20 -3.11
CA ALA A 521 -9.30 -29.31 -1.98
C ALA A 521 -8.29 -29.91 -1.00
N LYS A 522 -8.42 -31.21 -0.67
CA LYS A 522 -7.42 -31.92 0.14
C LYS A 522 -6.06 -32.02 -0.54
N SER A 523 -6.00 -32.19 -1.86
CA SER A 523 -4.74 -32.23 -2.61
C SER A 523 -4.02 -30.88 -2.56
N VAL A 524 -4.76 -29.78 -2.74
CA VAL A 524 -4.21 -28.42 -2.62
C VAL A 524 -3.78 -28.14 -1.19
N MET A 525 -4.60 -28.49 -0.20
CA MET A 525 -4.23 -28.37 1.21
C MET A 525 -2.98 -29.18 1.53
N ALA A 526 -2.88 -30.43 1.10
CA ALA A 526 -1.72 -31.27 1.35
C ALA A 526 -0.45 -30.69 0.71
N GLU A 527 -0.55 -30.03 -0.44
CA GLU A 527 0.60 -29.38 -1.08
C GLU A 527 1.01 -28.08 -0.36
N VAL A 528 0.04 -27.26 0.03
CA VAL A 528 0.28 -26.07 0.87
C VAL A 528 0.83 -26.49 2.24
N GLU A 529 0.25 -27.51 2.88
CA GLU A 529 0.69 -28.09 4.14
C GLU A 529 2.06 -28.76 4.02
N LYS A 530 2.38 -29.41 2.89
CA LYS A 530 3.70 -29.98 2.61
C LYS A 530 4.74 -28.88 2.37
N ALA A 531 4.37 -27.78 1.73
CA ALA A 531 5.20 -26.59 1.63
C ALA A 531 5.47 -26.02 3.03
N VAL A 532 4.45 -25.95 3.89
CA VAL A 532 4.55 -25.56 5.32
C VAL A 532 5.34 -26.58 6.16
N PHE A 533 5.21 -27.89 5.90
CA PHE A 533 5.82 -28.97 6.68
C PHE A 533 7.28 -29.21 6.32
N ASN A 534 7.63 -29.18 5.02
CA ASN A 534 9.02 -29.23 4.57
C ASN A 534 9.80 -28.01 5.07
N GLN A 535 9.13 -26.89 5.24
CA GLN A 535 9.67 -25.72 5.92
C GLN A 535 9.88 -25.96 7.42
N LYS A 536 8.92 -26.60 8.13
CA LYS A 536 9.06 -27.02 9.54
C LYS A 536 10.18 -28.06 9.77
N ASN A 537 10.41 -28.99 8.85
CA ASN A 537 11.49 -29.98 8.98
C ASN A 537 12.88 -29.40 8.66
N ARG A 538 12.97 -28.44 7.73
CA ARG A 538 14.22 -27.67 7.51
C ARG A 538 14.63 -26.86 8.75
N SER A 539 13.68 -26.47 9.61
CA SER A 539 13.98 -25.85 10.91
C SER A 539 14.37 -26.86 12.00
N ARG A 540 13.83 -28.10 11.99
CA ARG A 540 14.18 -29.16 12.97
C ARG A 540 15.55 -29.80 12.76
N LEU A 541 16.04 -29.87 11.53
CA LEU A 541 17.39 -30.40 11.22
C LEU A 541 18.52 -29.37 11.49
N LYS A 542 18.17 -28.16 11.96
CA LYS A 542 19.12 -27.09 12.30
C LYS A 542 19.16 -26.75 13.80
N THR A 543 18.34 -27.43 14.60
CA THR A 543 18.54 -27.68 16.04
C THR A 543 19.27 -28.99 16.19
#